data_AF-A0A529SNZ1-F1
#
_entry.id   AF-A0A529SNZ1-F1
#
_cell.length_a   1.000
_cell.length_b   1.000
_cell.length_c   1.000
_cell.angle_alpha   90.00
_cell.angle_beta   90.00
_cell.angle_gamma   90.00
#
_symmetry.space_group_name_H-M   'P 1'
#
loop_
_entity.id
_entity.type
_entity.pdbx_description
1 polymer ?
#
loop_
_entity_poly.entity_id
_entity_poly.type
_entity_poly.pdbx_seq_one_letter_code
_entity_poly.pdbx_strand_id
1 'polypeptide(L)'
;GFWVFIIHTVTAEHPFIDPKIFLDRNFVTGLGFIFVMGVLILASMSLLPPMLANIFGYPTVTIGVVLGPRGIGTMISMLVVGRIMHRFDARILVAIGFLLTAQSLYTMASFTPQMDNWLILTSGVIQGLGMGMVFVPLSTVAFATLDARYRTDATSLFSLVRNLGSSIGVSVVAALMVRNTQINHTELSAFI
;
A
#
# COMPACT_ATOMS: atom_id res chain seq x y z
N GLY A 1 25.42 -5.60 6.17
CA GLY A 1 24.11 -6.27 6.29
C GLY A 1 23.57 -6.67 4.93
N PHE A 2 22.97 -5.73 4.19
CA PHE A 2 22.28 -5.98 2.91
C PHE A 2 23.17 -6.59 1.81
N TRP A 3 24.41 -6.10 1.69
CA TRP A 3 25.39 -6.63 0.72
C TRP A 3 25.83 -8.06 1.03
N VAL A 4 25.89 -8.46 2.31
CA VAL A 4 26.21 -9.83 2.72
C VAL A 4 25.03 -10.77 2.41
N PHE A 5 23.79 -10.31 2.60
CA PHE A 5 22.60 -11.08 2.23
C PHE A 5 22.54 -11.29 0.71
N ILE A 6 22.78 -10.25 -0.10
CA ILE A 6 22.81 -10.37 -1.57
C ILE A 6 23.94 -11.31 -2.03
N ILE A 7 25.17 -11.17 -1.53
CA ILE A 7 26.27 -12.07 -1.89
C ILE A 7 25.93 -13.52 -1.48
N HIS A 8 25.35 -13.73 -0.29
CA HIS A 8 25.06 -15.07 0.20
C HIS A 8 23.88 -15.72 -0.55
N THR A 9 22.87 -14.95 -0.97
CA THR A 9 21.78 -15.45 -1.81
C THR A 9 22.26 -15.81 -3.22
N VAL A 10 23.25 -15.10 -3.77
CA VAL A 10 23.75 -15.32 -5.13
C VAL A 10 24.85 -16.41 -5.20
N THR A 11 25.62 -16.61 -4.13
CA THR A 11 26.83 -17.47 -4.15
C THR A 11 26.66 -18.82 -3.43
N ALA A 12 25.54 -19.08 -2.73
CA ALA A 12 25.34 -20.34 -2.01
C ALA A 12 24.87 -21.49 -2.93
N GLU A 13 25.41 -22.71 -2.74
CA GLU A 13 25.05 -23.94 -3.48
C GLU A 13 23.58 -24.36 -3.28
N HIS A 14 22.96 -23.92 -2.18
CA HIS A 14 21.52 -23.97 -1.92
C HIS A 14 21.01 -22.55 -1.68
N PRO A 15 20.74 -21.76 -2.74
CA PRO A 15 20.30 -20.38 -2.57
C PRO A 15 18.93 -20.37 -1.87
N PHE A 16 18.79 -19.48 -0.87
CA PHE A 16 17.54 -19.27 -0.14
C PHE A 16 16.38 -18.78 -1.04
N ILE A 17 16.72 -18.24 -2.22
CA ILE A 17 15.78 -17.84 -3.27
C ILE A 17 16.40 -18.29 -4.59
N ASP A 18 15.80 -19.28 -5.26
CA ASP A 18 16.28 -19.73 -6.57
C ASP A 18 16.14 -18.59 -7.60
N PRO A 19 17.22 -18.11 -8.25
CA PRO A 19 17.14 -17.03 -9.23
C PRO A 19 16.22 -17.34 -10.41
N LYS A 20 15.88 -18.61 -10.64
CA LYS A 20 14.85 -19.03 -11.61
C LYS A 20 13.48 -18.42 -11.37
N ILE A 21 13.18 -18.02 -10.13
CA ILE A 21 11.94 -17.32 -9.77
C ILE A 21 11.83 -15.97 -10.51
N PHE A 22 12.95 -15.28 -10.76
CA PHE A 22 12.98 -14.00 -11.47
C PHE A 22 12.88 -14.15 -13.00
N LEU A 23 12.99 -15.37 -13.56
CA LEU A 23 12.71 -15.58 -14.98
C LEU A 23 11.21 -15.51 -15.29
N ASP A 24 10.34 -15.68 -14.29
CA ASP A 24 8.90 -15.54 -14.47
C ASP A 24 8.50 -14.05 -14.56
N ARG A 25 8.05 -13.63 -15.74
CA ARG A 25 7.62 -12.25 -16.01
C ARG A 25 6.40 -11.83 -15.19
N ASN A 26 5.45 -12.71 -14.89
CA ASN A 26 4.29 -12.37 -14.07
C ASN A 26 4.70 -12.16 -12.61
N PHE A 27 5.65 -12.95 -12.11
CA PHE A 27 6.19 -12.77 -10.77
C PHE A 27 6.99 -11.47 -10.63
N VAL A 28 7.87 -11.16 -11.60
CA VAL A 28 8.65 -9.90 -11.59
C VAL A 28 7.76 -8.67 -11.71
N THR A 29 6.77 -8.70 -12.60
CA THR A 29 5.78 -7.60 -12.69
C THR A 29 4.94 -7.50 -11.41
N GLY A 30 4.55 -8.65 -10.83
CA GLY A 30 3.88 -8.74 -9.54
C GLY A 30 4.67 -8.10 -8.39
N LEU A 31 5.98 -8.35 -8.34
CA LEU A 31 6.93 -7.72 -7.41
C LEU A 31 6.97 -6.19 -7.57
N GLY A 32 6.97 -5.70 -8.81
CA GLY A 32 6.91 -4.25 -9.08
C GLY A 32 5.62 -3.62 -8.57
N PHE A 33 4.46 -4.21 -8.88
CA PHE A 33 3.17 -3.69 -8.42
C PHE A 33 2.98 -3.79 -6.91
N ILE A 34 3.46 -4.87 -6.26
CA ILE A 34 3.35 -4.99 -4.80
C ILE A 34 4.29 -4.02 -4.09
N PHE A 35 5.44 -3.69 -4.68
CA PHE A 35 6.32 -2.64 -4.18
C PHE A 35 5.60 -1.29 -4.19
N VAL A 36 5.00 -0.91 -5.33
CA VAL A 36 4.19 0.32 -5.45
C VAL A 36 3.04 0.32 -4.45
N MET A 37 2.34 -0.80 -4.31
CA MET A 37 1.29 -0.94 -3.30
C MET A 37 1.83 -0.78 -1.87
N GLY A 38 2.99 -1.36 -1.57
CA GLY A 38 3.66 -1.23 -0.28
C GLY A 38 3.90 0.24 0.06
N VAL A 39 4.45 1.00 -0.89
CA VAL A 39 4.65 2.46 -0.76
C VAL A 39 3.33 3.17 -0.41
N LEU A 40 2.24 2.86 -1.12
CA LEU A 40 0.94 3.52 -0.94
C LEU A 40 0.25 3.19 0.39
N ILE A 41 0.32 1.93 0.85
CA ILE A 41 -0.40 1.44 2.03
C ILE A 41 0.03 2.17 3.30
N LEU A 42 1.34 2.28 3.53
CA LEU A 42 1.87 2.83 4.78
C LEU A 42 2.13 4.34 4.72
N ALA A 43 2.36 4.91 3.52
CA ALA A 43 2.27 6.36 3.34
C ALA A 43 0.91 6.93 3.78
N SER A 44 -0.18 6.31 3.32
CA SER A 44 -1.54 6.74 3.66
C SER A 44 -1.92 6.42 5.11
N MET A 45 -1.49 5.28 5.67
CA MET A 45 -1.73 4.96 7.09
C MET A 45 -0.89 5.80 8.06
N SER A 46 0.28 6.29 7.67
CA SER A 46 1.15 7.06 8.56
C SER A 46 0.79 8.55 8.62
N LEU A 47 0.21 9.12 7.56
CA LEU A 47 -0.18 10.55 7.56
C LEU A 47 -1.51 10.82 8.25
N LEU A 48 -2.50 9.95 8.03
CA LEU A 48 -3.88 10.16 8.49
C LEU A 48 -4.00 10.32 10.00
N PRO A 49 -3.44 9.42 10.83
CA PRO A 49 -3.56 9.50 12.28
C PRO A 49 -2.89 10.74 12.89
N PRO A 50 -1.64 11.12 12.55
CA PRO A 50 -1.07 12.35 13.07
C PRO A 50 -1.74 13.60 12.50
N MET A 51 -2.32 13.56 11.30
CA MET A 51 -3.13 14.68 10.79
C MET A 51 -4.42 14.86 11.60
N LEU A 52 -5.17 13.78 11.84
CA LEU A 52 -6.39 13.80 12.67
C LEU A 52 -6.10 14.15 14.14
N ALA A 53 -4.98 13.69 14.68
CA ALA A 53 -4.59 13.95 16.06
C ALA A 53 -4.00 15.35 16.27
N ASN A 54 -3.03 15.78 15.44
CA ASN A 54 -2.32 17.04 15.64
C ASN A 54 -3.03 18.26 15.01
N ILE A 55 -3.74 18.09 13.89
CA ILE A 55 -4.38 19.22 13.18
C ILE A 55 -5.85 19.36 13.60
N PHE A 56 -6.59 18.24 13.71
CA PHE A 56 -8.03 18.28 14.02
C PHE A 56 -8.35 18.14 15.52
N GLY A 57 -7.37 17.77 16.35
CA GLY A 57 -7.57 17.59 17.80
C GLY A 57 -8.60 16.50 18.16
N TYR A 58 -8.88 15.55 17.25
CA TYR A 58 -9.87 14.51 17.50
C TYR A 58 -9.43 13.57 18.63
N PRO A 59 -10.33 13.19 19.55
CA PRO A 59 -10.06 12.13 20.53
C PRO A 59 -9.66 10.83 19.81
N THR A 60 -8.73 10.08 20.40
CA THR A 60 -8.20 8.82 19.86
C THR A 60 -9.31 7.81 19.52
N VAL A 61 -10.43 7.86 20.24
CA VAL A 61 -11.62 7.04 20.03
C VAL A 61 -12.28 7.33 18.67
N THR A 62 -12.37 8.60 18.27
CA THR A 62 -12.94 9.01 16.98
C THR A 62 -12.05 8.59 15.82
N ILE A 63 -10.72 8.64 16.01
CA ILE A 63 -9.75 8.15 15.00
C ILE A 63 -9.98 6.64 14.74
N GLY A 64 -10.22 5.86 15.79
CA GLY A 64 -10.55 4.44 15.67
C GLY A 64 -11.86 4.19 14.90
N VAL A 65 -12.91 4.96 15.20
CA VAL A 65 -14.20 4.88 14.49
C VAL A 65 -14.08 5.27 13.02
N VAL A 66 -13.24 6.25 12.69
CA VAL A 66 -13.00 6.71 11.32
C VAL A 66 -12.15 5.73 10.51
N LEU A 67 -11.22 5.01 11.15
CA LEU A 67 -10.43 3.96 10.51
C LEU A 67 -11.20 2.65 10.33
N GLY A 68 -12.22 2.39 11.14
CA GLY A 68 -13.06 1.18 11.07
C GLY A 68 -13.66 0.89 9.67
N PRO A 69 -14.34 1.85 9.01
CA PRO A 69 -14.92 1.69 7.68
C PRO A 69 -13.92 1.27 6.60
N ARG A 70 -12.66 1.68 6.71
CA ARG A 70 -11.60 1.25 5.77
C ARG A 70 -11.37 -0.25 5.87
N GLY A 71 -11.37 -0.82 7.08
CA GLY A 71 -11.30 -2.26 7.30
C GLY A 71 -12.50 -2.99 6.69
N ILE A 72 -13.71 -2.45 6.89
CA ILE A 72 -14.95 -2.98 6.31
C ILE A 72 -14.88 -2.98 4.79
N GLY A 73 -14.46 -1.87 4.17
CA GLY A 73 -14.28 -1.77 2.72
C GLY A 73 -13.27 -2.80 2.19
N THR A 74 -12.18 -3.03 2.91
CA THR A 74 -11.19 -4.05 2.54
C THR A 74 -11.77 -5.46 2.60
N MET A 75 -12.52 -5.77 3.67
CA MET A 75 -13.15 -7.08 3.86
C MET A 75 -14.21 -7.36 2.79
N ILE A 76 -15.06 -6.37 2.48
CA ILE A 76 -16.04 -6.46 1.39
C ILE A 76 -15.35 -6.69 0.06
N SER A 77 -14.28 -5.93 -0.24
CA SER A 77 -13.55 -6.08 -1.49
C SER A 77 -12.94 -7.46 -1.64
N MET A 78 -12.30 -8.01 -0.61
CA MET A 78 -11.76 -9.37 -0.67
C MET A 78 -12.83 -10.43 -1.00
N LEU A 79 -14.03 -10.31 -0.41
CA LEU A 79 -15.14 -11.24 -0.67
C LEU A 79 -15.73 -11.10 -2.07
N VAL A 80 -15.81 -9.87 -2.59
CA VAL A 80 -16.37 -9.56 -3.90
C VAL A 80 -15.39 -9.94 -5.01
N VAL A 81 -14.11 -9.58 -4.84
CA VAL A 81 -13.04 -9.79 -5.82
C VAL A 81 -12.80 -11.26 -6.07
N GLY A 82 -12.81 -12.09 -5.03
CA GLY A 82 -12.73 -13.55 -5.20
C GLY A 82 -13.80 -14.11 -6.14
N ARG A 83 -15.01 -13.51 -6.16
CA ARG A 83 -16.07 -13.89 -7.11
C ARG A 83 -15.89 -13.27 -8.49
N ILE A 84 -15.50 -12.00 -8.57
CA ILE A 84 -15.33 -11.27 -9.84
C ILE A 84 -14.18 -11.84 -10.67
N MET A 85 -13.13 -12.36 -10.03
CA MET A 85 -11.98 -12.98 -10.71
C MET A 85 -12.35 -14.20 -11.55
N HIS A 86 -13.52 -14.83 -11.33
CA HIS A 86 -14.01 -15.91 -12.21
C HIS A 86 -14.53 -15.40 -13.56
N ARG A 87 -14.86 -14.11 -13.69
CA ARG A 87 -15.45 -13.52 -14.91
C ARG A 87 -14.60 -12.46 -15.59
N PHE A 88 -13.63 -11.88 -14.88
CA PHE A 88 -12.81 -10.78 -15.38
C PHE A 88 -11.32 -11.05 -15.17
N ASP A 89 -10.50 -10.54 -16.09
CA ASP A 89 -9.04 -10.64 -16.00
C ASP A 89 -8.52 -9.90 -14.76
N ALA A 90 -7.73 -10.63 -13.96
CA ALA A 90 -7.10 -10.11 -12.74
C ALA A 90 -6.30 -8.82 -12.98
N ARG A 91 -5.71 -8.64 -14.16
CA ARG A 91 -4.96 -7.42 -14.54
C ARG A 91 -5.85 -6.17 -14.57
N ILE A 92 -7.08 -6.30 -15.05
CA ILE A 92 -8.05 -5.19 -15.10
C ILE A 92 -8.48 -4.82 -13.69
N LEU A 93 -8.70 -5.82 -12.82
CA LEU A 93 -9.03 -5.59 -11.41
C LEU A 93 -7.91 -4.84 -10.68
N VAL A 94 -6.66 -5.22 -10.92
CA VAL A 94 -5.49 -4.50 -10.36
C VAL A 94 -5.48 -3.04 -10.80
N ALA A 95 -5.70 -2.76 -12.09
CA ALA A 95 -5.74 -1.39 -12.60
C ALA A 95 -6.89 -0.57 -11.97
N ILE A 96 -8.09 -1.15 -11.86
CA ILE A 96 -9.24 -0.51 -11.21
C ILE A 96 -8.95 -0.24 -9.73
N GLY A 97 -8.36 -1.20 -9.01
CA GLY A 97 -8.01 -1.03 -7.60
C GLY A 97 -6.98 0.09 -7.38
N PHE A 98 -5.98 0.22 -8.26
CA PHE A 98 -5.05 1.36 -8.23
C PHE A 98 -5.75 2.70 -8.50
N LEU A 99 -6.67 2.76 -9.47
CA LEU A 99 -7.46 3.96 -9.74
C LEU A 99 -8.33 4.37 -8.56
N LEU A 100 -9.02 3.42 -7.92
CA LEU A 100 -9.81 3.68 -6.71
C LEU A 100 -8.93 4.18 -5.55
N THR A 101 -7.74 3.59 -5.40
CA THR A 101 -6.78 4.02 -4.38
C THR A 101 -6.27 5.44 -4.66
N ALA A 102 -5.95 5.75 -5.91
CA ALA A 102 -5.52 7.09 -6.34
C ALA A 102 -6.64 8.13 -6.15
N GLN A 103 -7.88 7.78 -6.49
CA GLN A 103 -9.05 8.64 -6.25
C GLN A 103 -9.24 8.92 -4.76
N SER A 104 -9.14 7.89 -3.91
CA SER A 104 -9.24 8.06 -2.47
C SER A 104 -8.14 8.99 -1.93
N LEU A 105 -6.89 8.79 -2.36
CA LEU A 105 -5.75 9.67 -2.01
C LEU A 105 -5.98 11.12 -2.47
N TYR A 106 -6.55 11.32 -3.65
CA TYR A 106 -6.90 12.65 -4.14
C TYR A 106 -7.99 13.31 -3.27
N THR A 107 -9.04 12.57 -2.90
CA THR A 107 -10.06 13.06 -1.96
C THR A 107 -9.44 13.39 -0.59
N MET A 108 -8.51 12.56 -0.11
CA MET A 108 -7.76 12.82 1.14
C MET A 108 -6.95 14.11 1.09
N ALA A 109 -6.33 14.43 -0.06
CA ALA A 109 -5.55 15.65 -0.23
C ALA A 109 -6.40 16.93 -0.15
N SER A 110 -7.71 16.82 -0.41
CA SER A 110 -8.67 17.94 -0.31
C SER A 110 -9.28 18.14 1.08
N PHE A 111 -8.81 17.40 2.09
CA PHE A 111 -9.38 17.46 3.44
C PHE A 111 -9.15 18.82 4.09
N THR A 112 -10.25 19.40 4.56
CA THR A 112 -10.28 20.72 5.20
C THR A 112 -10.84 20.60 6.63
N PRO A 113 -10.35 21.38 7.63
CA PRO A 113 -10.78 21.32 9.03
C PRO A 113 -12.29 21.42 9.31
N GLN A 114 -13.04 22.05 8.40
CA GLN A 114 -14.49 22.25 8.53
C GLN A 114 -15.35 21.17 7.82
N MET A 115 -14.77 20.06 7.35
CA MET A 115 -15.49 19.07 6.54
C MET A 115 -16.34 18.06 7.33
N ASP A 116 -17.43 17.61 6.70
CA ASP A 116 -18.29 16.54 7.18
C ASP A 116 -17.55 15.20 7.32
N ASN A 117 -17.74 14.54 8.47
CA ASN A 117 -17.21 13.20 8.77
C ASN A 117 -17.52 12.17 7.68
N TRP A 118 -18.62 12.34 6.93
CA TRP A 118 -19.05 11.44 5.87
C TRP A 118 -18.04 11.30 4.72
N LEU A 119 -17.32 12.37 4.38
CA LEU A 119 -16.32 12.33 3.30
C LEU A 119 -15.11 11.47 3.69
N ILE A 120 -14.75 11.50 4.98
CA ILE A 120 -13.65 10.70 5.53
C ILE A 120 -14.03 9.21 5.57
N LEU A 121 -15.28 8.92 5.97
CA LEU A 121 -15.81 7.56 5.97
C LEU A 121 -15.83 6.98 4.54
N THR A 122 -16.37 7.72 3.58
CA THR A 122 -16.49 7.27 2.18
C THR A 122 -15.13 7.13 1.51
N SER A 123 -14.19 8.07 1.70
CA SER A 123 -12.84 7.95 1.16
C SER A 123 -12.10 6.75 1.76
N GLY A 124 -12.31 6.47 3.05
CA GLY A 124 -11.73 5.32 3.75
C GLY A 124 -12.27 3.98 3.21
N VAL A 125 -13.58 3.87 2.99
CA VAL A 125 -14.20 2.70 2.37
C VAL A 125 -13.68 2.50 0.94
N ILE A 126 -13.63 3.55 0.12
CA ILE A 126 -13.12 3.49 -1.26
C ILE A 126 -11.64 3.05 -1.27
N GLN A 127 -10.85 3.55 -0.32
CA GLN A 127 -9.45 3.14 -0.17
C GLN A 127 -9.33 1.65 0.17
N GLY A 128 -10.11 1.18 1.16
CA GLY A 128 -10.14 -0.21 1.55
C GLY A 128 -10.58 -1.11 0.40
N LEU A 129 -11.59 -0.67 -0.36
CA LEU A 129 -12.05 -1.37 -1.55
C LEU A 129 -10.94 -1.51 -2.59
N GLY A 130 -10.25 -0.41 -2.90
CA GLY A 130 -9.11 -0.39 -3.82
C GLY A 130 -7.97 -1.32 -3.38
N MET A 131 -7.62 -1.28 -2.09
CA MET A 131 -6.56 -2.12 -1.53
C MET A 131 -6.89 -3.62 -1.62
N GLY A 132 -8.09 -4.03 -1.21
CA GLY A 132 -8.53 -5.42 -1.32
C GLY A 132 -8.58 -5.90 -2.78
N MET A 133 -8.95 -5.00 -3.70
CA MET A 133 -9.11 -5.30 -5.12
C MET A 133 -7.80 -5.42 -5.87
N VAL A 134 -6.71 -4.84 -5.38
CA VAL A 134 -5.38 -5.11 -5.95
C VAL A 134 -4.74 -6.31 -5.30
N PHE A 135 -4.79 -6.44 -3.97
CA PHE A 135 -3.98 -7.44 -3.25
C PHE A 135 -4.31 -8.88 -3.66
N VAL A 136 -5.59 -9.21 -3.79
CA VAL A 136 -6.06 -10.56 -4.14
C VAL A 136 -5.68 -10.97 -5.58
N PRO A 137 -6.03 -10.21 -6.64
CA PRO A 137 -5.66 -10.59 -8.00
C PRO A 137 -4.16 -10.47 -8.26
N LEU A 138 -3.48 -9.52 -7.63
CA LEU A 138 -2.04 -9.35 -7.81
C LEU A 138 -1.26 -10.55 -7.28
N SER A 139 -1.58 -11.01 -6.05
CA SER A 139 -0.98 -12.22 -5.50
C SER A 139 -1.33 -13.44 -6.35
N THR A 140 -2.59 -13.56 -6.77
CA THR A 140 -3.02 -14.68 -7.63
C THR A 140 -2.24 -14.73 -8.95
N VAL A 141 -2.09 -13.60 -9.66
CA VAL A 141 -1.35 -13.54 -10.93
C VAL A 141 0.15 -13.79 -10.73
N ALA A 142 0.73 -13.24 -9.66
CA ALA A 142 2.15 -13.42 -9.36
C ALA A 142 2.51 -14.89 -9.09
N PHE A 143 1.62 -15.67 -8.47
CA PHE A 143 1.86 -17.08 -8.16
C PHE A 143 1.24 -18.06 -9.19
N ALA A 144 0.47 -17.59 -10.16
CA ALA A 144 -0.25 -18.45 -11.11
C ALA A 144 0.69 -19.23 -12.04
N THR A 145 1.76 -18.60 -12.52
CA THR A 145 2.72 -19.21 -13.46
C THR A 145 3.95 -19.81 -12.79
N LEU A 146 4.06 -19.65 -11.46
CA LEU A 146 5.18 -20.13 -10.69
C LEU A 146 5.00 -21.60 -10.26
N ASP A 147 6.04 -22.40 -10.46
CA ASP A 147 6.08 -23.80 -10.02
C ASP A 147 5.84 -23.89 -8.50
N ALA A 148 5.10 -24.91 -8.07
CA ALA A 148 4.77 -25.16 -6.67
C ALA A 148 6.01 -25.23 -5.77
N ARG A 149 7.13 -25.74 -6.31
CA ARG A 149 8.43 -25.79 -5.60
C ARG A 149 8.92 -24.42 -5.14
N TYR A 150 8.60 -23.37 -5.90
CA TYR A 150 9.11 -22.02 -5.67
C TYR A 150 8.13 -21.12 -4.89
N ARG A 151 6.90 -21.58 -4.62
CA ARG A 151 5.86 -20.75 -4.01
C ARG A 151 6.22 -20.26 -2.60
N THR A 152 6.90 -21.07 -1.80
CA THR A 152 7.32 -20.70 -0.44
C THR A 152 8.31 -19.52 -0.49
N ASP A 153 9.36 -19.64 -1.29
CA ASP A 153 10.40 -18.62 -1.44
C ASP A 153 9.86 -17.36 -2.12
N ALA A 154 8.97 -17.53 -3.09
CA ALA A 154 8.31 -16.42 -3.76
C ALA A 154 7.36 -15.66 -2.81
N THR A 155 6.70 -16.35 -1.88
CA THR A 155 5.83 -15.71 -0.87
C THR A 155 6.63 -14.89 0.14
N SER A 156 7.78 -15.41 0.57
CA SER A 156 8.68 -14.68 1.47
C SER A 156 9.26 -13.44 0.78
N LEU A 157 9.69 -13.58 -0.48
CA LEU A 157 10.18 -12.46 -1.29
C LEU A 157 9.08 -11.42 -1.58
N PHE A 158 7.88 -11.84 -1.93
CA PHE A 158 6.73 -10.95 -2.17
C PHE A 158 6.42 -10.11 -0.92
N SER A 159 6.44 -10.73 0.26
CA SER A 159 6.23 -10.04 1.53
C SER A 159 7.39 -9.10 1.88
N LEU A 160 8.62 -9.51 1.61
CA LEU A 160 9.82 -8.69 1.83
C LEU A 160 9.80 -7.42 0.96
N VAL A 161 9.52 -7.55 -0.33
CA VAL A 161 9.42 -6.40 -1.25
C VAL A 161 8.27 -5.48 -0.89
N ARG A 162 7.13 -6.03 -0.47
CA ARG A 162 6.01 -5.23 0.07
C ARG A 162 6.45 -4.41 1.27
N ASN A 163 7.09 -5.05 2.26
CA ASN A 163 7.53 -4.38 3.49
C ASN A 163 8.60 -3.32 3.19
N LEU A 164 9.55 -3.62 2.31
CA LEU A 164 10.58 -2.70 1.84
C LEU A 164 9.96 -1.46 1.18
N GLY A 165 9.05 -1.66 0.21
CA GLY A 165 8.34 -0.56 -0.43
C GLY A 165 7.58 0.29 0.58
N SER A 166 6.96 -0.34 1.57
CA SER A 166 6.24 0.37 2.61
C SER A 166 7.14 1.20 3.54
N SER A 167 8.31 0.67 3.93
CA SER A 167 9.27 1.41 4.74
C SER A 167 9.84 2.60 3.99
N ILE A 168 10.19 2.42 2.70
CA ILE A 168 10.68 3.51 1.83
C ILE A 168 9.58 4.56 1.67
N GLY A 169 8.34 4.13 1.41
CA GLY A 169 7.19 5.03 1.26
C GLY A 169 6.97 5.90 2.50
N VAL A 170 7.00 5.31 3.70
CA VAL A 170 6.90 6.06 4.95
C VAL A 170 8.03 7.05 5.11
N SER A 171 9.28 6.65 4.87
CA SER A 171 10.43 7.55 4.99
C SER A 171 10.36 8.73 4.02
N VAL A 172 10.01 8.49 2.75
CA VAL A 172 9.86 9.55 1.75
C VAL A 172 8.73 10.51 2.13
N VAL A 173 7.59 9.96 2.52
CA VAL A 173 6.42 10.77 2.89
C VAL A 173 6.65 11.54 4.18
N ALA A 174 7.33 10.95 5.17
CA ALA A 174 7.77 11.65 6.37
C ALA A 174 8.74 12.79 6.03
N ALA A 175 9.71 12.56 5.14
CA ALA A 175 10.64 13.59 4.69
C ALA A 175 9.92 14.73 3.94
N LEU A 176 8.96 14.41 3.07
CA LEU A 176 8.11 15.39 2.40
C LEU A 176 7.26 16.18 3.39
N MET A 177 6.71 15.51 4.41
CA MET A 177 5.92 16.15 5.46
C MET A 177 6.78 17.11 6.30
N VAL A 178 7.96 16.68 6.74
CA VAL A 178 8.92 17.54 7.45
C VAL A 178 9.30 18.75 6.61
N ARG A 179 9.54 18.55 5.30
CA ARG A 179 9.84 19.64 4.38
C ARG A 179 8.66 20.61 4.22
N ASN A 180 7.43 20.11 4.10
CA ASN A 180 6.22 20.94 4.00
C ASN A 180 5.91 21.69 5.29
N THR A 181 6.09 21.06 6.46
CA THR A 181 5.94 21.76 7.75
C THR A 181 7.00 22.83 7.91
N GLN A 182 8.25 22.56 7.50
CA GLN A 182 9.33 23.55 7.54
C GLN A 182 9.01 24.75 6.65
N ILE A 183 8.53 24.50 5.42
CA ILE A 183 8.13 25.54 4.46
C ILE A 183 6.97 26.37 5.02
N ASN A 184 5.91 25.73 5.53
CA ASN A 184 4.76 26.41 6.12
C ASN A 184 5.14 27.23 7.36
N HIS A 185 6.08 26.73 8.18
CA HIS A 185 6.63 27.48 9.31
C HIS A 185 7.46 28.69 8.86
N THR A 186 8.27 28.56 7.80
CA THR A 186 8.99 29.71 7.23
C THR A 186 8.05 30.76 6.64
N GLU A 187 6.96 30.36 5.97
CA GLU A 187 5.96 31.31 5.45
C GLU A 187 5.19 32.02 6.57
N LEU A 188 4.83 31.32 7.64
CA LEU A 188 4.21 31.94 8.83
C LEU A 188 5.17 32.87 9.57
N SER A 189 6.46 32.55 9.64
CA SER A 189 7.49 33.42 10.25
C SER A 189 7.84 34.63 9.40
N ALA A 190 7.55 34.60 8.09
CA ALA A 190 7.75 35.74 7.19
C ALA A 190 6.57 36.74 7.24
N PHE A 191 5.44 36.36 7.86
CA PHE A 191 4.26 37.20 8.04
C PHE A 191 4.15 37.86 9.42
N ILE A 192 5.12 37.62 10.32
CA ILE A 192 5.28 38.30 11.62
C ILE A 192 6.52 39.19 11.55
#